data_AF-X1N208-F1
#
_entry.id   AF-X1N208-F1
#
_cell.length_a   1.000
_cell.length_b   1.000
_cell.length_c   1.000
_cell.angle_alpha   90.00
_cell.angle_beta   90.00
_cell.angle_gamma   90.00
#
_symmetry.space_group_name_H-M   'P 1'
#
loop_
_entity.id
_entity.type
_entity.pdbx_description
1 polymer ?
#
loop_
_entity_poly.entity_id
_entity_poly.type
_entity_poly.pdbx_seq_one_letter_code
_entity_poly.pdbx_strand_id
1 'polypeptide(L)'
;MFGHLTYKQPVTKIGADRDFNRFVRGIDEKCFGRRYRERGKHITFARGVEYQIRGVLHNHVLLGLTGDLSPFDIIRLWERIGSLVEIDGVLQPRTGFARVYEYDPNLGG
;
A
#
# COMPACT_ATOMS: atom_id res chain seq x y z
N MET A 1 9.62 6.82 -2.84
CA MET A 1 8.36 6.85 -3.60
C MET A 1 7.25 7.49 -2.78
N PHE A 2 6.33 8.19 -3.43
CA PHE A 2 5.12 8.74 -2.82
C PHE A 2 3.89 8.08 -3.46
N GLY A 3 2.85 7.83 -2.67
CA GLY A 3 1.67 7.15 -3.19
C GLY A 3 0.37 7.47 -2.48
N HIS A 4 -0.71 7.32 -3.24
CA HIS A 4 -2.09 7.44 -2.82
C HIS A 4 -2.75 6.07 -2.96
N LEU A 5 -3.16 5.46 -1.85
CA LEU A 5 -3.70 4.10 -1.80
C LEU A 5 -5.12 4.11 -1.25
N THR A 6 -6.10 3.78 -2.10
CA THR A 6 -7.53 3.84 -1.76
C THR A 6 -8.15 2.45 -1.74
N TYR A 7 -9.02 2.21 -0.75
CA TYR A 7 -9.85 1.02 -0.73
C TYR A 7 -10.99 1.12 -1.75
N LYS A 8 -11.57 -0.02 -2.13
CA LYS A 8 -12.75 -0.07 -3.03
C LYS A 8 -14.06 0.15 -2.27
N GLN A 9 -14.12 -0.24 -1.00
CA GLN A 9 -15.28 -0.13 -0.12
C GLN A 9 -14.88 0.42 1.25
N PRO A 10 -15.83 0.90 2.06
CA PRO A 10 -15.58 1.28 3.45
C PRO A 10 -14.90 0.17 4.23
N VAL A 11 -13.92 0.54 5.06
CA VAL A 11 -13.15 -0.41 5.86
C VAL A 11 -12.95 0.18 7.26
N THR A 12 -13.04 -0.67 8.28
CA THR A 12 -12.72 -0.26 9.65
C THR A 12 -11.23 0.07 9.75
N LYS A 13 -10.86 0.96 10.66
CA LYS A 13 -9.45 1.31 10.88
C LYS A 13 -8.56 0.07 11.12
N ILE A 14 -9.03 -0.87 11.93
CA ILE A 14 -8.33 -2.14 12.21
C ILE A 14 -8.14 -2.98 10.93
N GLY A 15 -9.19 -3.06 10.09
CA GLY A 15 -9.10 -3.75 8.80
C GLY A 15 -8.09 -3.09 7.87
N ALA A 16 -8.09 -1.75 7.83
CA ALA A 16 -7.16 -0.99 7.01
C ALA A 16 -5.71 -1.18 7.48
N ASP A 17 -5.45 -1.11 8.79
CA ASP A 17 -4.12 -1.31 9.36
C ASP A 17 -3.59 -2.73 9.08
N ARG A 18 -4.46 -3.74 9.16
CA ARG A 18 -4.10 -5.12 8.81
C ARG A 18 -3.67 -5.24 7.36
N ASP A 19 -4.44 -4.68 6.43
CA ASP A 19 -4.14 -4.77 5.01
C ASP A 19 -2.92 -3.93 4.64
N PHE A 20 -2.75 -2.76 5.26
CA PHE A 20 -1.55 -1.95 5.12
C PHE A 20 -0.29 -2.68 5.59
N ASN A 21 -0.36 -3.36 6.73
CA ASN A 21 0.76 -4.18 7.21
C ASN A 21 1.09 -5.33 6.25
N ARG A 22 0.08 -5.96 5.63
CA ARG A 22 0.30 -6.98 4.58
C ARG A 22 0.97 -6.37 3.36
N PHE A 23 0.56 -5.17 2.96
CA PHE A 23 1.16 -4.43 1.86
C PHE A 23 2.64 -4.13 2.13
N VAL A 24 2.99 -3.54 3.28
CA VAL A 24 4.39 -3.27 3.67
C VAL A 24 5.23 -4.54 3.67
N ARG A 25 4.69 -5.64 4.22
CA ARG A 25 5.38 -6.95 4.21
C ARG A 25 5.64 -7.47 2.80
N GLY A 26 4.71 -7.26 1.88
CA GLY A 26 4.88 -7.64 0.48
C GLY A 26 5.96 -6.81 -0.22
N ILE A 27 6.11 -5.54 0.15
CA ILE A 27 7.21 -4.70 -0.34
C ILE A 27 8.54 -5.18 0.24
N ASP A 28 8.61 -5.39 1.56
CA ASP A 28 9.80 -5.91 2.23
C ASP A 28 10.30 -7.22 1.58
N GLU A 29 9.39 -8.17 1.33
CA GLU A 29 9.74 -9.44 0.70
C GLU A 29 10.26 -9.26 -0.74
N LYS A 30 9.66 -8.34 -1.50
CA LYS A 30 10.12 -8.01 -2.86
C LYS A 30 11.49 -7.32 -2.86
N CYS A 31 11.77 -6.44 -1.90
CA CYS A 31 13.05 -5.73 -1.80
C CYS A 31 14.19 -6.61 -1.26
N PHE A 32 13.90 -7.44 -0.26
CA PHE A 32 14.95 -8.08 0.55
C PHE A 32 14.88 -9.62 0.58
N GLY A 33 13.88 -10.20 -0.07
CA GLY A 33 13.62 -11.63 -0.11
C GLY A 33 12.85 -12.16 1.12
N ARG A 34 12.44 -13.44 1.06
CA ARG A 34 11.59 -14.09 2.08
C ARG A 34 12.10 -14.02 3.52
N ARG A 35 13.42 -14.01 3.72
CA ARG A 35 14.06 -14.00 5.05
C ARG A 35 14.41 -12.59 5.55
N TYR A 36 13.77 -11.55 5.02
CA TYR A 36 14.06 -10.16 5.38
C TYR A 36 13.97 -9.90 6.89
N ARG A 37 13.00 -10.53 7.58
CA ARG A 37 12.78 -10.39 9.03
C ARG A 37 13.93 -10.92 9.87
N GLU A 38 14.47 -12.08 9.51
CA GLU A 38 15.62 -12.68 10.18
C GLU A 38 16.87 -11.80 10.05
N ARG A 39 16.93 -11.00 8.98
CA ARG A 39 18.02 -10.09 8.67
C ARG A 39 17.77 -8.65 9.16
N GLY A 40 16.65 -8.40 9.85
CA GLY A 40 16.27 -7.07 10.32
C GLY A 40 16.11 -6.02 9.22
N LYS A 41 15.87 -6.42 7.97
CA LYS A 41 15.75 -5.49 6.83
C LYS A 41 14.30 -5.07 6.65
N HIS A 42 14.04 -3.78 6.59
CA HIS A 42 12.69 -3.25 6.37
C HIS A 42 12.75 -1.98 5.53
N ILE A 43 11.70 -1.74 4.75
CA ILE A 43 11.46 -0.41 4.19
C ILE A 43 11.14 0.58 5.31
N THR A 44 11.42 1.84 5.09
CA THR A 44 10.94 2.92 5.96
C THR A 44 9.69 3.52 5.32
N PHE A 45 8.68 3.87 6.12
CA PHE A 45 7.51 4.55 5.58
C PHE A 45 6.92 5.58 6.55
N ALA A 46 6.26 6.58 5.98
CA ALA A 46 5.30 7.44 6.68
C ALA A 46 3.93 7.24 6.04
N ARG A 47 2.87 7.22 6.84
CA ARG A 47 1.49 6.99 6.40
C ARG A 47 0.56 8.03 7.01
N GLY A 48 -0.05 8.85 6.16
CA GLY A 48 -1.24 9.64 6.48
C GLY A 48 -2.51 8.85 6.15
N VAL A 49 -3.55 8.99 6.95
CA VAL A 49 -4.86 8.36 6.72
C VAL A 49 -5.93 9.43 6.66
N GLU A 50 -6.73 9.40 5.61
CA GLU A 50 -7.87 10.28 5.42
C GLU A 50 -9.09 9.50 4.93
N TYR A 51 -10.27 10.11 5.02
CA TYR A 51 -11.48 9.60 4.38
C TYR A 51 -11.77 10.43 3.13
N GLN A 52 -12.00 9.78 2.00
CA GLN A 52 -12.53 10.48 0.83
C GLN A 52 -13.98 10.93 1.09
N ILE A 53 -14.48 11.87 0.28
CA ILE A 53 -15.88 12.35 0.32
C ILE A 53 -16.88 11.18 0.29
N ARG A 54 -16.57 10.12 -0.45
CA ARG A 54 -17.36 8.87 -0.53
C ARG A 54 -17.28 7.96 0.70
N GLY A 55 -16.66 8.40 1.81
CA GLY A 55 -16.53 7.65 3.06
C GLY A 55 -15.52 6.51 3.05
N VAL A 56 -14.71 6.38 1.99
CA VAL A 56 -13.72 5.31 1.85
C VAL A 56 -12.35 5.78 2.33
N LEU A 57 -11.67 4.92 3.09
CA LEU A 57 -10.34 5.22 3.62
C LEU A 57 -9.31 5.34 2.48
N HIS A 58 -8.47 6.35 2.60
CA HIS A 58 -7.41 6.70 1.67
C HIS A 58 -6.11 6.89 2.45
N ASN A 59 -5.02 6.32 1.94
CA ASN A 59 -3.71 6.46 2.55
C ASN A 59 -2.82 7.30 1.67
N HIS A 60 -2.18 8.29 2.28
CA HIS A 60 -1.01 8.96 1.74
C HIS A 60 0.22 8.26 2.28
N VAL A 61 1.13 7.83 1.40
CA VAL A 61 2.33 7.10 1.83
C VAL A 61 3.59 7.71 1.25
N LEU A 62 4.60 7.83 2.09
CA LEU A 62 5.99 8.02 1.69
C LEU A 62 6.72 6.72 1.99
N LEU A 63 7.37 6.15 0.98
CA LEU A 63 8.11 4.88 1.06
C LEU A 63 9.58 5.14 0.73
N GLY A 64 10.47 4.73 1.63
CA GLY A 64 11.92 4.78 1.49
C GLY A 64 12.55 3.39 1.54
N LEU A 65 13.80 3.28 1.08
CA LEU A 65 14.55 2.01 0.98
C LEU A 65 13.82 0.94 0.13
N THR A 66 13.10 1.38 -0.90
CA THR A 66 12.34 0.49 -1.79
C THR A 66 13.18 -0.18 -2.88
N GLY A 67 14.50 0.03 -2.88
CA GLY A 67 15.42 -0.53 -3.88
C GLY A 67 14.99 -0.15 -5.30
N ASP A 68 15.04 -1.13 -6.21
CA ASP A 68 14.72 -0.99 -7.63
C ASP A 68 13.24 -1.25 -7.96
N LEU A 69 12.36 -1.29 -6.95
CA LEU A 69 10.93 -1.47 -7.21
C LEU A 69 10.38 -0.26 -7.97
N SER A 70 9.77 -0.56 -9.12
CA SER A 70 9.06 0.45 -9.89
C SER A 70 7.78 0.87 -9.18
N PRO A 71 7.25 2.08 -9.44
CA PRO A 71 5.92 2.46 -8.99
C PRO A 71 4.83 1.44 -9.37
N PHE A 72 4.97 0.79 -10.54
CA PHE A 72 4.04 -0.25 -11.00
C PHE A 72 4.07 -1.51 -10.13
N ASP A 73 5.23 -1.91 -9.59
CA ASP A 73 5.32 -3.03 -8.65
C ASP A 73 4.52 -2.78 -7.38
N ILE A 74 4.61 -1.55 -6.88
CA ILE A 74 3.91 -1.10 -5.68
C ILE A 74 2.39 -1.04 -5.94
N ILE A 75 1.96 -0.48 -7.06
CA ILE A 75 0.55 -0.44 -7.47
C ILE A 75 -0.04 -1.84 -7.56
N ARG A 76 0.63 -2.75 -8.30
CA ARG A 76 0.15 -4.13 -8.47
C ARG A 76 0.09 -4.90 -7.15
N LEU A 77 1.02 -4.64 -6.24
CA LEU A 77 0.99 -5.25 -4.92
C LEU A 77 -0.23 -4.76 -4.11
N TRP A 78 -0.50 -3.45 -4.12
CA TRP A 78 -1.69 -2.90 -3.46
C TRP A 78 -2.98 -3.52 -4.01
N GLU A 79 -3.14 -3.59 -5.33
CA GLU A 79 -4.34 -4.12 -6.00
C GLU A 79 -4.65 -5.58 -5.67
N ARG A 80 -3.66 -6.35 -5.21
CA ARG A 80 -3.75 -7.80 -4.99
C ARG A 80 -3.73 -8.22 -3.52
N ILE A 81 -3.54 -7.27 -2.60
CA ILE A 81 -3.42 -7.57 -1.16
C ILE A 81 -4.75 -7.37 -0.43
N GLY A 82 -4.85 -7.89 0.79
CA GLY A 82 -5.94 -7.60 1.69
C GLY A 82 -7.08 -8.63 1.65
N SER A 83 -8.04 -8.45 2.53
CA SER A 83 -9.16 -9.40 2.63
C SER A 83 -10.09 -9.31 1.42
N LEU A 84 -10.53 -10.47 0.92
CA LEU A 84 -11.53 -10.53 -0.14
C LEU A 84 -12.85 -9.94 0.35
N VAL A 85 -13.51 -9.22 -0.54
CA VAL A 85 -14.86 -8.67 -0.37
C VAL A 85 -15.64 -8.88 -1.65
N GLU A 86 -16.95 -9.04 -1.52
CA GLU A 86 -17.84 -9.13 -2.67
C GLU A 86 -18.22 -7.72 -3.14
N ILE A 87 -18.01 -7.46 -4.42
CA ILE A 87 -18.45 -6.24 -5.11
C ILE A 87 -19.10 -6.70 -6.40
N ASP A 88 -20.37 -6.33 -6.60
CA ASP A 88 -21.16 -6.71 -7.78
C ASP A 88 -21.16 -8.23 -8.07
N GLY A 89 -21.23 -9.05 -7.03
CA GLY A 89 -21.26 -10.52 -7.14
C GLY A 89 -19.90 -11.18 -7.40
N VAL A 90 -18.80 -10.42 -7.36
CA VAL A 90 -17.44 -10.94 -7.59
C VAL A 90 -16.57 -10.74 -6.35
N LEU A 91 -15.95 -11.82 -5.87
CA LEU A 91 -14.93 -11.76 -4.83
C LEU A 91 -13.65 -11.14 -5.37
N GLN A 92 -13.21 -10.06 -4.74
CA GLN A 92 -11.98 -9.36 -5.10
C GLN A 92 -11.30 -8.79 -3.86
N PRO A 93 -9.98 -8.53 -3.89
CA PRO A 93 -9.31 -7.84 -2.81
C PRO A 93 -9.97 -6.47 -2.57
N ARG A 94 -10.14 -6.11 -1.29
CA ARG A 94 -10.76 -4.84 -0.89
C ARG A 94 -9.90 -3.61 -1.13
N THR A 95 -8.59 -3.79 -1.21
CA THR A 95 -7.69 -2.77 -1.74
C THR A 95 -7.94 -2.61 -3.23
N GLY A 96 -7.58 -1.48 -3.80
CA GLY A 96 -7.86 -1.25 -5.21
C GLY A 96 -7.01 -0.17 -5.81
N PHE A 97 -7.50 1.06 -5.75
CA PHE A 97 -6.92 2.13 -6.54
C PHE A 97 -5.63 2.64 -5.91
N ALA A 98 -4.55 2.63 -6.69
CA ALA A 98 -3.27 3.21 -6.30
C ALA A 98 -2.76 4.17 -7.38
N ARG A 99 -2.17 5.27 -6.94
CA ARG A 99 -1.28 6.10 -7.75
C ARG A 99 0.03 6.20 -7.00
N VAL A 100 1.14 5.85 -7.64
CA VAL A 100 2.46 5.87 -7.04
C VAL A 100 3.39 6.59 -7.99
N TYR A 101 4.21 7.46 -7.43
CA TYR A 101 5.18 8.25 -8.14
C TYR A 101 6.56 8.00 -7.53
N GLU A 102 7.58 8.10 -8.37
CA GLU A 102 8.93 8.28 -7.85
C GLU A 102 8.97 9.56 -7.02
N TYR A 103 9.75 9.54 -5.95
CA TYR A 103 9.88 10.72 -5.11
C TYR A 103 10.87 11.65 -5.79
N ASP A 104 10.37 12.76 -6.33
CA ASP A 104 11.20 13.86 -6.83
C ASP A 104 11.32 14.93 -5.74
N PRO A 105 12.51 15.12 -5.13
CA PRO A 105 12.69 16.13 -4.10
C PRO A 105 12.49 17.56 -4.59
N ASN A 106 12.48 17.82 -5.90
CA ASN A 106 12.30 19.16 -6.47
C ASN A 106 10.83 19.57 -6.60
N LEU A 107 9.89 18.63 -6.52
CA LEU A 107 8.46 18.92 -6.67
C LEU A 107 7.77 19.29 -5.35
N GLY A 108 8.46 19.17 -4.21
CA GLY A 108 7.89 19.40 -2.88
C GLY A 108 6.94 18.26 -2.47
N GLY A 109 7.00 17.85 -1.21
CA GLY A 109 6.08 16.86 -0.63
C GLY A 109 4.71 17.44 -0.29
#